data_AF-A0A9D4BQB0-F1
#
_entry.id   AF-A0A9D4BQB0-F1
#
_cell.length_a   1.000
_cell.length_b   1.000
_cell.length_c   1.000
_cell.angle_alpha   90.00
_cell.angle_beta   90.00
_cell.angle_gamma   90.00
#
_symmetry.space_group_name_H-M   'P 1'
#
loop_
_entity.id
_entity.type
_entity.pdbx_description
1 polymer ?
#
loop_
_entity_poly.entity_id
_entity_poly.type
_entity_poly.pdbx_seq_one_letter_code
_entity_poly.pdbx_strand_id
1 'polypeptide(L)'
;VPEAFQNLIDKVERTMRFSLEVEQHIPSDTVCSDIVERLSMLRDCPNRLENPIIYHLDVGAMYPNIILTNRLQPPAIVNEATCAACDFNKPGATCQRRMPWMWRGEIMPASRSEYHRIQQQLENEKFPPAEYSKEPRAFHQLTKLEQAEIEKKRLAEYCRKAYKKTKVTKMEERVATICQRENSFYVDTFKDLSKLNCPSNSGDASEIKKANGMLVLYDSLQLAHKCILNSFYGYVMRKG
;
A
#
# COMPACT_ATOMS: atom_id res chain seq x y z
N VAL A 1 -11.14 28.93 -6.91
CA VAL A 1 -11.91 28.68 -5.65
C VAL A 1 -13.42 28.71 -5.91
N PRO A 2 -14.01 29.73 -6.56
CA PRO A 2 -15.46 29.73 -6.85
C PRO A 2 -15.93 28.55 -7.71
N GLU A 3 -15.11 28.14 -8.68
CA GLU A 3 -15.35 26.97 -9.53
C GLU A 3 -15.43 25.65 -8.74
N ALA A 4 -14.69 25.52 -7.63
CA ALA A 4 -14.75 24.33 -6.79
C ALA A 4 -16.11 24.24 -6.06
N PHE A 5 -16.62 25.37 -5.54
CA PHE A 5 -17.94 25.44 -4.92
C PHE A 5 -19.06 25.22 -5.93
N GLN A 6 -18.93 25.74 -7.15
CA GLN A 6 -19.90 25.47 -8.23
C GLN A 6 -19.97 23.97 -8.55
N ASN A 7 -18.81 23.33 -8.71
CA ASN A 7 -18.74 21.88 -8.91
C ASN A 7 -19.36 21.06 -7.77
N LEU A 8 -19.29 21.54 -6.52
CA LEU A 8 -19.95 20.90 -5.38
C LEU A 8 -21.47 21.08 -5.46
N ILE A 9 -21.95 22.30 -5.73
CA ILE A 9 -23.38 22.63 -5.90
C ILE A 9 -24.01 21.73 -6.96
N ASP A 10 -23.38 21.62 -8.14
CA ASP A 10 -23.87 20.82 -9.26
C ASP A 10 -23.96 19.31 -8.92
N LYS A 11 -23.21 18.85 -7.91
CA LYS A 11 -23.14 17.45 -7.48
C LYS A 11 -23.89 17.16 -6.17
N VAL A 12 -24.49 18.17 -5.51
CA VAL A 12 -25.13 17.99 -4.20
C VAL A 12 -26.19 16.89 -4.25
N GLU A 13 -27.10 16.94 -5.22
CA GLU A 13 -28.20 15.97 -5.33
C GLU A 13 -27.69 14.53 -5.47
N ARG A 14 -26.69 14.32 -6.36
CA ARG A 14 -26.07 13.01 -6.56
C ARG A 14 -25.34 12.53 -5.30
N THR A 15 -24.66 13.43 -4.60
CA THR A 15 -23.88 13.11 -3.39
C THR A 15 -24.81 12.76 -2.23
N MET A 16 -25.90 13.51 -2.06
CA MET A 16 -26.92 13.22 -1.04
C MET A 16 -27.63 11.90 -1.31
N ARG A 17 -28.00 11.64 -2.57
CA ARG A 17 -28.57 10.34 -2.96
C ARG A 17 -27.62 9.20 -2.63
N PHE A 18 -26.34 9.33 -2.98
CA PHE A 18 -25.32 8.33 -2.64
C PHE A 18 -25.20 8.12 -1.13
N SER A 19 -25.15 9.19 -0.34
CA SER A 19 -25.05 9.10 1.12
C SER A 19 -26.26 8.38 1.73
N LEU A 20 -27.48 8.69 1.28
CA LEU A 20 -28.69 8.05 1.79
C LEU A 20 -28.81 6.59 1.37
N GLU A 21 -28.62 6.30 0.08
CA GLU A 21 -28.86 4.96 -0.47
C GLU A 21 -27.72 3.98 -0.17
N VAL A 22 -26.46 4.44 -0.31
CA VAL A 22 -25.26 3.60 -0.23
C VAL A 22 -24.65 3.61 1.17
N GLU A 23 -24.57 4.77 1.84
CA GLU A 23 -23.93 4.85 3.16
C GLU A 23 -24.91 4.56 4.31
N GLN A 24 -26.15 5.07 4.22
CA GLN A 24 -27.15 4.96 5.29
C GLN A 24 -28.24 3.92 5.03
N HIS A 25 -28.41 3.47 3.78
CA HIS A 25 -29.48 2.55 3.35
C HIS A 25 -30.91 3.03 3.67
N ILE A 26 -31.16 4.33 3.56
CA ILE A 26 -32.46 4.97 3.82
C ILE A 26 -33.08 5.45 2.48
N PRO A 27 -34.40 5.28 2.27
CA PRO A 27 -35.09 5.80 1.07
C PRO A 27 -34.95 7.33 0.92
N SER A 28 -34.82 7.78 -0.33
CA SER A 28 -34.55 9.17 -0.69
C SER A 28 -35.77 10.08 -0.52
N ASP A 29 -35.87 10.76 0.62
CA ASP A 29 -36.61 12.01 0.76
C ASP A 29 -35.64 13.07 1.30
N THR A 30 -34.99 13.85 0.43
CA THR A 30 -34.08 14.92 0.90
C THR A 30 -34.30 16.29 0.31
N VAL A 31 -34.35 17.24 1.23
CA VAL A 31 -34.31 18.68 1.04
C VAL A 31 -32.84 19.10 0.88
N CYS A 32 -32.39 19.34 -0.36
CA CYS A 32 -31.01 19.77 -0.67
C CYS A 32 -30.82 21.29 -0.63
N SER A 33 -31.88 22.07 -0.40
CA SER A 33 -31.89 23.54 -0.51
C SER A 33 -30.85 24.20 0.38
N ASP A 34 -30.77 23.78 1.65
CA ASP A 34 -29.96 24.45 2.66
C ASP A 34 -28.45 24.28 2.40
N ILE A 35 -28.06 23.13 1.85
CA ILE A 35 -26.68 22.84 1.47
C ILE A 35 -26.28 23.71 0.27
N VAL A 36 -27.16 23.81 -0.73
CA VAL A 36 -26.93 24.63 -1.93
C VAL A 36 -26.83 26.11 -1.55
N GLU A 37 -27.68 26.59 -0.64
CA GLU A 37 -27.64 27.97 -0.14
C GLU A 37 -26.31 28.28 0.54
N ARG A 38 -25.88 27.45 1.50
CA ARG A 38 -24.60 27.66 2.22
C ARG A 38 -23.40 27.59 1.29
N LEU A 39 -23.38 26.66 0.32
CA LEU A 39 -22.32 26.59 -0.69
C LEU A 39 -22.33 27.81 -1.62
N SER A 40 -23.50 28.35 -1.96
CA SER A 40 -23.62 29.57 -2.76
C SER A 40 -23.04 30.77 -2.01
N MET A 41 -23.30 30.90 -0.71
CA MET A 41 -22.70 31.96 0.12
C MET A 41 -21.16 31.87 0.16
N LEU A 42 -20.59 30.66 0.15
CA LEU A 42 -19.14 30.45 0.12
C LEU A 42 -18.54 30.73 -1.27
N ARG A 43 -19.30 30.46 -2.35
CA ARG A 43 -18.91 30.79 -3.72
C ARG A 43 -18.88 32.30 -3.95
N ASP A 44 -19.93 33.00 -3.52
CA ASP A 44 -20.17 34.41 -3.82
C ASP A 44 -19.34 35.34 -2.91
N CYS A 45 -18.99 34.89 -1.70
CA CYS A 45 -18.08 35.57 -0.80
C CYS A 45 -16.92 34.66 -0.38
N PRO A 46 -15.86 34.54 -1.20
CA PRO A 46 -14.75 33.62 -0.94
C PRO A 46 -13.77 34.12 0.14
N ASN A 47 -13.70 35.43 0.38
CA ASN A 47 -12.80 36.03 1.37
C ASN A 47 -13.59 36.32 2.65
N ARG A 48 -13.46 35.43 3.64
CA ARG A 48 -14.22 35.47 4.91
C ARG A 48 -13.27 35.47 6.11
N LEU A 49 -13.68 36.14 7.18
CA LEU A 49 -13.00 36.11 8.48
C LEU A 49 -13.91 35.39 9.47
N GLU A 50 -13.67 34.09 9.63
CA GLU A 50 -14.47 33.20 10.47
C GLU A 50 -13.55 32.25 11.24
N ASN A 51 -14.04 31.72 12.36
CA ASN A 51 -13.30 30.71 13.11
C ASN A 51 -13.29 29.38 12.33
N PRO A 52 -12.13 28.73 12.16
CA PRO A 52 -12.04 27.49 11.42
C PRO A 52 -12.66 26.34 12.21
N ILE A 53 -13.23 25.38 11.47
CA ILE A 53 -13.62 24.08 12.02
C ILE A 53 -12.57 23.06 11.61
N ILE A 54 -11.93 22.43 12.60
CA ILE A 54 -10.87 21.46 12.36
C ILE A 54 -11.47 20.06 12.28
N TYR A 55 -11.43 19.46 11.09
CA TYR A 55 -11.90 18.10 10.83
C TYR A 55 -10.73 17.15 10.56
N HIS A 56 -10.84 15.91 11.04
CA HIS A 56 -9.99 14.79 10.67
C HIS A 56 -10.81 13.79 9.86
N LEU A 57 -10.45 13.61 8.59
CA LEU A 57 -11.10 12.66 7.70
C LEU A 57 -10.16 11.45 7.56
N ASP A 58 -10.65 10.26 7.94
CA ASP A 58 -9.92 9.00 7.78
C ASP A 58 -10.74 8.00 6.97
N VAL A 59 -10.07 7.21 6.16
CA VAL A 59 -10.69 6.13 5.39
C VAL A 59 -10.63 4.86 6.22
N GLY A 60 -11.79 4.39 6.67
CA GLY A 60 -11.90 3.12 7.38
C GLY A 60 -11.25 1.99 6.57
N ALA A 61 -10.32 1.26 7.19
CA ALA A 61 -9.62 0.11 6.61
C ALA A 61 -9.13 0.33 5.15
N MET A 62 -8.41 1.43 4.90
CA MET A 62 -7.96 1.86 3.56
C MET A 62 -7.32 0.74 2.72
N TYR A 63 -6.23 0.11 3.18
CA TYR A 63 -5.52 -0.91 2.38
C TYR A 63 -6.35 -2.17 2.14
N PRO A 64 -7.02 -2.76 3.15
CA PRO A 64 -7.97 -3.85 2.92
C PRO A 64 -9.02 -3.50 1.85
N ASN A 65 -9.62 -2.32 1.92
CA ASN A 65 -10.64 -1.91 0.96
C ASN A 65 -10.08 -1.74 -0.46
N ILE A 66 -8.86 -1.22 -0.61
CA ILE A 66 -8.17 -1.16 -1.91
C ILE A 66 -7.88 -2.56 -2.45
N ILE A 67 -7.41 -3.48 -1.59
CA ILE A 67 -7.14 -4.88 -1.93
C ILE A 67 -8.42 -5.58 -2.42
N LEU A 68 -9.53 -5.43 -1.69
CA LEU A 68 -10.83 -6.01 -2.03
C LEU A 68 -11.39 -5.44 -3.34
N THR A 69 -11.36 -4.11 -3.49
CA THR A 69 -11.91 -3.41 -4.67
C THR A 69 -11.18 -3.78 -5.96
N ASN A 70 -9.87 -3.99 -5.89
CA ASN A 70 -9.03 -4.30 -7.05
C ASN A 70 -8.71 -5.80 -7.17
N ARG A 71 -9.20 -6.64 -6.25
CA ARG A 71 -8.87 -8.06 -6.12
C ARG A 71 -7.35 -8.31 -6.12
N LEU A 72 -6.61 -7.51 -5.35
CA LEU A 72 -5.15 -7.61 -5.29
C LEU A 72 -4.73 -8.83 -4.48
N GLN A 73 -4.00 -9.72 -5.11
CA GLN A 73 -3.38 -10.86 -4.44
C GLN A 73 -2.13 -11.29 -5.21
N PRO A 74 -1.10 -11.84 -4.54
CA PRO A 74 0.14 -12.23 -5.21
C PRO A 74 -0.05 -13.09 -6.47
N PRO A 75 -0.88 -14.17 -6.48
CA PRO A 75 -1.03 -14.99 -7.69
C PRO A 75 -1.78 -14.28 -8.83
N ALA A 76 -2.55 -13.23 -8.54
CA ALA A 76 -3.27 -12.48 -9.57
C ALA A 76 -2.38 -11.52 -10.36
N ILE A 77 -1.15 -11.25 -9.91
CA ILE A 77 -0.19 -10.41 -10.63
C ILE A 77 0.47 -11.28 -11.70
N VAL A 78 0.02 -11.13 -12.94
CA VAL A 78 0.42 -12.00 -14.06
C VAL A 78 1.29 -11.26 -15.07
N ASN A 79 2.26 -11.98 -15.63
CA ASN A 79 3.06 -11.51 -16.76
C ASN A 79 2.38 -11.84 -18.08
N GLU A 80 2.81 -11.19 -19.16
CA GLU A 80 2.25 -11.41 -20.51
C GLU A 80 2.37 -12.87 -20.96
N ALA A 81 3.50 -13.52 -20.69
CA ALA A 81 3.70 -14.94 -21.00
C ALA A 81 2.69 -15.85 -20.27
N THR A 82 2.42 -15.58 -18.99
CA THR A 82 1.44 -16.34 -18.19
C THR A 82 0.02 -16.11 -18.70
N CYS A 83 -0.31 -14.87 -19.07
CA CYS A 83 -1.62 -14.55 -19.61
C CYS A 83 -1.83 -15.14 -21.01
N ALA A 84 -0.78 -15.19 -21.84
CA ALA A 84 -0.82 -15.79 -23.17
C ALA A 84 -1.14 -17.30 -23.13
N ALA A 85 -0.67 -18.00 -22.10
CA ALA A 85 -0.95 -19.43 -21.89
C ALA A 85 -2.35 -19.71 -21.31
N CYS A 86 -3.12 -18.67 -20.96
CA CYS A 86 -4.43 -18.83 -20.33
C CYS A 86 -5.53 -19.13 -21.36
N ASP A 87 -6.36 -20.15 -21.10
CA ASP A 87 -7.51 -20.51 -21.94
C ASP A 87 -8.54 -19.38 -22.13
N PHE A 88 -8.51 -18.42 -21.22
CA PHE A 88 -9.41 -17.27 -21.19
C PHE A 88 -8.88 -16.04 -21.91
N ASN A 89 -7.65 -16.09 -22.44
CA ASN A 89 -7.07 -15.04 -23.24
C ASN A 89 -7.66 -15.05 -24.67
N LYS A 90 -8.91 -14.61 -24.77
CA LYS A 90 -9.68 -14.51 -26.01
C LYS A 90 -9.84 -13.04 -26.41
N PRO A 91 -10.02 -12.72 -27.71
CA PRO A 91 -10.33 -11.35 -28.13
C PRO A 91 -11.60 -10.87 -27.41
N GLY A 92 -11.50 -9.72 -26.73
CA GLY A 92 -12.59 -9.17 -25.90
C GLY A 92 -12.57 -9.58 -24.42
N ALA A 93 -11.52 -10.24 -23.93
CA ALA A 93 -11.40 -10.56 -22.50
C ALA A 93 -11.31 -9.28 -21.63
N THR A 94 -12.22 -9.15 -20.67
CA THR A 94 -12.30 -8.02 -19.71
C THR A 94 -11.66 -8.33 -18.36
N CYS A 95 -10.96 -9.46 -18.24
CA CYS A 95 -10.38 -9.93 -16.98
C CYS A 95 -9.06 -9.25 -16.60
N GLN A 96 -8.39 -8.57 -17.54
CA GLN A 96 -7.10 -7.94 -17.30
C GLN A 96 -7.30 -6.52 -16.79
N ARG A 97 -6.88 -6.24 -15.55
CA ARG A 97 -6.83 -4.89 -15.00
C ARG A 97 -5.39 -4.42 -14.95
N ARG A 98 -5.05 -3.36 -15.69
CA ARG A 98 -3.71 -2.77 -15.67
C ARG A 98 -3.66 -1.68 -14.60
N MET A 99 -2.68 -1.75 -13.70
CA MET A 99 -2.49 -0.75 -12.64
C MET A 99 -1.05 -0.27 -12.61
N PRO A 100 -0.80 1.05 -12.66
CA PRO A 100 0.52 1.61 -12.46
C PRO A 100 0.91 1.55 -10.99
N TRP A 101 2.20 1.37 -10.73
CA TRP A 101 2.81 1.44 -9.41
C TRP A 101 4.22 2.02 -9.54
N MET A 102 4.66 2.70 -8.47
CA MET A 102 5.98 3.30 -8.43
C MET A 102 6.97 2.32 -7.82
N TRP A 103 7.93 1.88 -8.63
CA TRP A 103 9.09 1.16 -8.13
C TRP A 103 10.13 2.15 -7.64
N ARG A 104 10.64 1.94 -6.41
CA ARG A 104 11.75 2.70 -5.84
C ARG A 104 12.89 1.75 -5.51
N GLY A 105 14.03 1.94 -6.14
CA GLY A 105 15.26 1.20 -5.85
C GLY A 105 16.37 2.10 -5.35
N GLU A 106 17.09 1.65 -4.33
CA GLU A 106 18.38 2.24 -3.95
C GLU A 106 19.50 1.42 -4.58
N ILE A 107 20.18 1.99 -5.57
CA ILE A 107 21.24 1.31 -6.32
C ILE A 107 22.58 1.98 -6.10
N MET A 108 23.68 1.23 -6.21
CA MET A 108 25.01 1.84 -6.24
C MET A 108 25.23 2.48 -7.62
N PRO A 109 25.86 3.66 -7.71
CA PRO A 109 26.05 4.37 -8.97
C PRO A 109 27.02 3.69 -9.94
N ALA A 110 27.81 2.72 -9.48
CA ALA A 110 28.79 2.02 -10.30
C ALA A 110 28.13 1.29 -11.48
N SER A 111 28.73 1.44 -12.66
CA SER A 111 28.40 0.72 -13.86
C SER A 111 28.79 -0.76 -13.78
N ARG A 112 28.21 -1.57 -14.66
CA ARG A 112 28.55 -3.00 -14.80
C ARG A 112 30.05 -3.22 -15.01
N SER A 113 30.71 -2.36 -15.78
CA SER A 113 32.15 -2.48 -16.07
C SER A 113 33.04 -2.25 -14.84
N GLU A 114 32.67 -1.29 -13.99
CA GLU A 114 33.39 -0.99 -12.75
C GLU A 114 33.18 -2.09 -11.72
N TYR A 115 31.96 -2.65 -11.66
CA TYR A 115 31.68 -3.83 -10.83
C TYR A 115 32.55 -5.03 -11.25
N HIS A 116 32.63 -5.36 -12.54
CA HIS A 116 33.50 -6.45 -13.03
C HIS A 116 34.97 -6.22 -12.72
N ARG A 117 35.45 -4.98 -12.80
CA ARG A 117 36.84 -4.65 -12.42
C ARG A 117 37.09 -4.91 -10.94
N ILE A 118 36.15 -4.55 -10.08
CA ILE A 118 36.25 -4.79 -8.63
C ILE A 118 36.21 -6.30 -8.34
N GLN A 119 35.38 -7.05 -9.06
CA GLN A 119 35.33 -8.51 -8.95
C GLN A 119 36.69 -9.14 -9.30
N GLN A 120 37.31 -8.75 -10.40
CA GLN A 120 38.65 -9.21 -10.78
C GLN A 120 39.74 -8.83 -9.76
N GLN A 121 39.62 -7.67 -9.11
CA GLN A 121 40.53 -7.30 -8.01
C GLN A 121 40.37 -8.24 -6.82
N LEU A 122 39.12 -8.52 -6.41
CA LEU A 122 38.83 -9.41 -5.29
C LEU A 122 39.27 -10.85 -5.57
N GLU A 123 39.17 -11.33 -6.81
CA GLU A 123 39.63 -12.67 -7.21
C GLU A 123 41.14 -12.86 -7.00
N ASN A 124 41.93 -11.79 -7.11
CA ASN A 124 43.37 -11.81 -6.87
C ASN A 124 43.77 -11.58 -5.40
N GLU A 125 42.83 -11.17 -4.55
CA GLU A 125 43.07 -10.94 -3.12
C GLU A 125 43.00 -12.24 -2.31
N LYS A 126 43.74 -12.27 -1.20
CA LYS A 126 43.69 -13.35 -0.20
C LYS A 126 42.87 -12.89 1.01
N PHE A 127 41.95 -13.74 1.45
CA PHE A 127 41.05 -13.47 2.56
C PHE A 127 41.44 -14.25 3.81
N PRO A 128 41.04 -13.76 5.00
CA PRO A 128 41.32 -14.47 6.24
C PRO A 128 40.81 -15.92 6.23
N PRO A 129 41.54 -16.83 6.89
CA PRO A 129 41.09 -18.20 7.08
C PRO A 129 39.78 -18.25 7.88
N ALA A 130 38.96 -19.28 7.63
CA ALA A 130 37.72 -19.52 8.37
C ALA A 130 37.97 -19.89 9.85
N GLU A 131 39.14 -20.46 10.14
CA GLU A 131 39.55 -20.89 11.48
C GLU A 131 40.91 -20.29 11.83
N TYR A 132 41.14 -20.09 13.12
CA TYR A 132 42.31 -19.42 13.70
C TYR A 132 43.61 -20.27 13.63
N SER A 133 43.94 -20.84 12.46
CA SER A 133 45.27 -21.42 12.15
C SER A 133 45.45 -21.83 10.67
N LYS A 134 44.45 -21.59 9.80
CA LYS A 134 44.50 -22.04 8.40
C LYS A 134 45.17 -21.01 7.49
N GLU A 135 45.58 -21.47 6.31
CA GLU A 135 46.09 -20.62 5.23
C GLU A 135 45.03 -19.62 4.73
N PRO A 136 45.44 -18.46 4.19
CA PRO A 136 44.53 -17.50 3.59
C PRO A 136 43.73 -18.12 2.44
N ARG A 137 42.43 -17.82 2.38
CA ARG A 137 41.51 -18.36 1.37
C ARG A 137 41.45 -17.46 0.15
N ALA A 138 41.30 -18.07 -1.03
CA ALA A 138 40.97 -17.32 -2.25
C ALA A 138 39.48 -16.92 -2.27
N PHE A 139 39.12 -15.89 -3.04
CA PHE A 139 37.75 -15.39 -3.11
C PHE A 139 36.71 -16.47 -3.43
N HIS A 140 37.01 -17.36 -4.37
CA HIS A 140 36.11 -18.44 -4.78
C HIS A 140 35.87 -19.51 -3.70
N GLN A 141 36.73 -19.59 -2.69
CA GLN A 141 36.60 -20.52 -1.56
C GLN A 141 35.71 -19.99 -0.44
N LEU A 142 35.32 -18.72 -0.52
CA LEU A 142 34.38 -18.10 0.40
C LEU A 142 32.95 -18.56 0.10
N THR A 143 32.08 -18.50 1.10
CA THR A 143 30.65 -18.74 0.89
C THR A 143 30.04 -17.62 0.05
N LYS A 144 28.94 -17.91 -0.68
CA LYS A 144 28.26 -16.89 -1.48
C LYS A 144 27.80 -15.67 -0.67
N LEU A 145 27.49 -15.88 0.62
CA LEU A 145 27.12 -14.80 1.53
C LEU A 145 28.32 -13.91 1.85
N GLU A 146 29.46 -14.50 2.24
CA GLU A 146 30.71 -13.76 2.48
C GLU A 146 31.18 -13.01 1.22
N GLN A 147 31.13 -13.66 0.05
CA GLN A 147 31.46 -13.05 -1.25
C GLN A 147 30.61 -11.80 -1.49
N ALA A 148 29.29 -11.92 -1.33
CA ALA A 148 28.36 -10.81 -1.54
C ALA A 148 28.60 -9.64 -0.55
N GLU A 149 28.94 -9.93 0.70
CA GLU A 149 29.26 -8.91 1.70
C GLU A 149 30.54 -8.15 1.37
N ILE A 150 31.59 -8.87 0.98
CA ILE A 150 32.89 -8.30 0.61
C ILE A 150 32.77 -7.46 -0.66
N GLU A 151 32.10 -7.98 -1.70
CA GLU A 151 31.82 -7.25 -2.94
C GLU A 151 31.04 -5.97 -2.66
N LYS A 152 29.97 -6.07 -1.86
CA LYS A 152 29.14 -4.91 -1.50
C LYS A 152 29.93 -3.86 -0.74
N LYS A 153 30.81 -4.27 0.18
CA LYS A 153 31.68 -3.36 0.93
C LYS A 153 32.67 -2.66 0.00
N ARG A 154 33.35 -3.41 -0.87
CA ARG A 154 34.35 -2.86 -1.81
C ARG A 154 33.70 -1.92 -2.82
N LEU A 155 32.54 -2.29 -3.35
CA LEU A 155 31.76 -1.47 -4.28
C LEU A 155 31.28 -0.18 -3.59
N ALA A 156 30.85 -0.24 -2.34
CA ALA A 156 30.43 0.93 -1.57
C ALA A 156 31.58 1.92 -1.33
N GLU A 157 32.78 1.42 -1.01
CA GLU A 157 33.98 2.26 -0.85
C GLU A 157 34.41 2.89 -2.18
N TYR A 158 34.37 2.13 -3.28
CA TYR A 158 34.62 2.65 -4.61
C TYR A 158 33.62 3.75 -4.97
N CYS A 159 32.33 3.52 -4.78
CA CYS A 159 31.29 4.51 -5.07
C CYS A 159 31.47 5.79 -4.25
N ARG A 160 31.86 5.68 -2.97
CA ARG A 160 32.17 6.83 -2.13
C ARG A 160 33.35 7.64 -2.66
N LYS A 161 34.40 6.98 -3.16
CA LYS A 161 35.59 7.65 -3.71
C LYS A 161 35.34 8.26 -5.09
N ALA A 162 34.78 7.49 -6.03
CA ALA A 162 34.59 7.90 -7.42
C ALA A 162 33.38 8.83 -7.60
N TYR A 163 32.24 8.51 -6.98
CA TYR A 163 30.97 9.21 -7.19
C TYR A 163 30.56 10.13 -6.04
N LYS A 164 31.34 10.17 -4.94
CA LYS A 164 31.05 10.91 -3.69
C LYS A 164 29.72 10.51 -3.03
N LYS A 165 29.11 9.41 -3.47
CA LYS A 165 27.82 8.89 -3.00
C LYS A 165 27.85 7.37 -3.03
N THR A 166 27.37 6.73 -1.98
CA THR A 166 27.31 5.26 -1.89
C THR A 166 26.12 4.68 -2.65
N LYS A 167 24.98 5.40 -2.64
CA LYS A 167 23.73 4.96 -3.24
C LYS A 167 23.04 6.12 -3.95
N VAL A 168 22.26 5.79 -4.97
CA VAL A 168 21.37 6.68 -5.71
C VAL A 168 19.98 6.06 -5.70
N THR A 169 18.98 6.87 -5.36
CA THR A 169 17.58 6.47 -5.42
C THR A 169 17.07 6.64 -6.85
N LYS A 170 16.55 5.57 -7.44
CA LYS A 170 15.86 5.60 -8.73
C LYS A 170 14.37 5.30 -8.50
N MET A 171 13.51 6.09 -9.11
CA MET A 171 12.07 5.88 -9.12
C MET A 171 11.61 5.66 -10.56
N GLU A 172 10.86 4.59 -10.79
CA GLU A 172 10.34 4.22 -12.10
C GLU A 172 8.86 3.86 -11.97
N GLU A 173 8.03 4.40 -12.85
CA GLU A 173 6.66 3.92 -12.98
C GLU A 173 6.65 2.58 -13.72
N ARG A 174 6.01 1.58 -13.13
CA ARG A 174 5.83 0.25 -13.72
C ARG A 174 4.35 -0.07 -13.78
N VAL A 175 3.97 -0.89 -14.74
CA VAL A 175 2.58 -1.34 -14.88
C VAL A 175 2.52 -2.83 -14.60
N ALA A 176 1.63 -3.22 -13.70
CA ALA A 176 1.31 -4.61 -13.43
C ALA A 176 -0.06 -4.95 -14.03
N THR A 177 -0.21 -6.19 -14.50
CA THR A 177 -1.50 -6.73 -14.96
C THR A 177 -2.06 -7.63 -13.86
N ILE A 178 -3.25 -7.29 -13.38
CA ILE A 178 -3.98 -8.02 -12.35
C ILE A 178 -5.09 -8.83 -13.02
N CYS A 179 -5.03 -10.15 -12.91
CA CYS A 179 -6.06 -11.07 -13.36
C CYS A 179 -7.26 -11.04 -12.41
N GLN A 180 -8.41 -10.57 -12.89
CA GLN A 180 -9.66 -10.52 -12.11
C GLN A 180 -10.39 -11.87 -12.02
N ARG A 181 -9.86 -12.91 -12.70
CA ARG A 181 -10.43 -14.27 -12.75
C ARG A 181 -9.65 -15.30 -11.95
N GLU A 182 -8.51 -14.91 -11.39
CA GLU A 182 -7.73 -15.79 -10.54
C GLU A 182 -8.53 -16.22 -9.30
N ASN A 183 -8.24 -17.39 -8.77
CA ASN A 183 -8.90 -17.90 -7.56
C ASN A 183 -8.75 -16.89 -6.41
N SER A 184 -9.87 -16.45 -5.83
CA SER A 184 -9.92 -15.36 -4.85
C SER A 184 -9.63 -15.75 -3.41
N PHE A 185 -9.02 -16.93 -3.15
CA PHE A 185 -8.71 -17.40 -1.80
C PHE A 185 -8.09 -16.33 -0.88
N TYR A 186 -7.07 -15.61 -1.36
CA TYR A 186 -6.41 -14.58 -0.56
C TYR A 186 -7.32 -13.37 -0.29
N VAL A 187 -8.15 -12.97 -1.26
CA VAL A 187 -9.08 -11.84 -1.12
C VAL A 187 -10.29 -12.19 -0.25
N ASP A 188 -10.77 -13.43 -0.32
CA ASP A 188 -11.94 -13.87 0.43
C ASP A 188 -11.62 -14.05 1.93
N THR A 189 -10.39 -14.45 2.28
CA THR A 189 -9.94 -14.44 3.69
C THR A 189 -9.98 -13.05 4.33
N PHE A 190 -9.76 -11.97 3.57
CA PHE A 190 -9.95 -10.60 4.07
C PHE A 190 -11.41 -10.26 4.37
N LYS A 191 -12.35 -10.74 3.55
CA LYS A 191 -13.77 -10.47 3.75
C LYS A 191 -14.28 -11.13 5.02
N ASP A 192 -13.87 -12.36 5.27
CA ASP A 192 -14.33 -13.11 6.44
C ASP A 192 -13.80 -12.52 7.76
N LEU A 193 -12.60 -11.94 7.75
CA LEU A 193 -12.02 -11.25 8.91
C LEU A 193 -12.63 -9.86 9.18
N SER A 194 -13.38 -9.29 8.24
CA SER A 194 -13.98 -7.95 8.37
C SER A 194 -15.36 -7.93 9.04
N LYS A 195 -15.96 -9.11 9.29
CA LYS A 195 -17.32 -9.24 9.85
C LYS A 195 -17.30 -9.42 11.37
N LEU A 196 -17.29 -8.31 12.12
CA LEU A 196 -17.59 -8.29 13.56
C LEU A 196 -18.65 -7.20 13.82
N ASN A 197 -19.86 -7.64 14.17
CA ASN A 197 -21.02 -6.79 14.43
C ASN A 197 -20.91 -6.08 15.79
N CYS A 198 -21.29 -4.81 15.85
CA CYS A 198 -21.43 -4.04 17.09
C CYS A 198 -22.86 -4.23 17.65
N PRO A 199 -23.05 -4.56 18.94
CA PRO A 199 -24.39 -4.62 19.54
C PRO A 199 -24.93 -3.23 19.90
N SER A 200 -26.23 -3.01 19.66
CA SER A 200 -26.97 -1.79 19.99
C SER A 200 -27.44 -1.80 21.46
N ASN A 201 -27.34 -0.66 22.16
CA ASN A 201 -27.64 -0.54 23.60
C ASN A 201 -29.09 -0.13 23.90
N SER A 202 -29.66 -0.70 24.98
CA SER A 202 -30.75 -0.15 25.80
C SER A 202 -30.20 0.56 27.05
N GLY A 203 -31.04 1.35 27.73
CA GLY A 203 -30.61 2.29 28.78
C GLY A 203 -30.90 1.82 30.22
N ASP A 204 -29.86 1.83 31.05
CA ASP A 204 -29.91 1.94 32.51
C ASP A 204 -28.51 2.34 33.07
N ALA A 205 -28.41 2.99 34.23
CA ALA A 205 -27.11 3.51 34.74
C ALA A 205 -26.05 2.42 35.03
N SER A 206 -26.49 1.20 35.37
CA SER A 206 -25.63 0.01 35.48
C SER A 206 -25.20 -0.51 34.11
N GLU A 207 -26.08 -0.38 33.11
CA GLU A 207 -25.81 -0.72 31.72
C GLU A 207 -24.83 0.26 31.07
N ILE A 208 -24.81 1.54 31.45
CA ILE A 208 -23.81 2.51 30.97
C ILE A 208 -22.39 2.10 31.39
N LYS A 209 -22.21 1.64 32.63
CA LYS A 209 -20.88 1.16 33.09
C LYS A 209 -20.47 -0.11 32.36
N LYS A 210 -21.41 -1.03 32.10
CA LYS A 210 -21.17 -2.23 31.28
C LYS A 210 -20.87 -1.85 29.83
N ALA A 211 -21.62 -0.91 29.24
CA ALA A 211 -21.44 -0.41 27.89
C ALA A 211 -20.08 0.28 27.72
N ASN A 212 -19.62 1.06 28.71
CA ASN A 212 -18.27 1.63 28.70
C ASN A 212 -17.19 0.55 28.76
N GLY A 213 -17.39 -0.51 29.57
CA GLY A 213 -16.48 -1.66 29.59
C GLY A 213 -16.48 -2.43 28.25
N MET A 214 -17.65 -2.61 27.64
CA MET A 214 -17.79 -3.21 26.32
C MET A 214 -17.17 -2.35 25.22
N LEU A 215 -17.28 -1.01 25.31
CA LEU A 215 -16.66 -0.08 24.38
C LEU A 215 -15.14 -0.23 24.40
N VAL A 216 -14.53 -0.26 25.59
CA VAL A 216 -13.07 -0.49 25.73
C VAL A 216 -12.67 -1.85 25.17
N LEU A 217 -13.47 -2.89 25.43
CA LEU A 217 -13.23 -4.22 24.89
C LEU A 217 -13.31 -4.24 23.35
N TYR A 218 -14.35 -3.64 22.78
CA TYR A 218 -14.54 -3.58 21.33
C TYR A 218 -13.50 -2.71 20.64
N ASP A 219 -13.08 -1.60 21.24
CA ASP A 219 -12.00 -0.76 20.71
C ASP A 219 -10.67 -1.55 20.72
N SER A 220 -10.38 -2.25 21.81
CA SER A 220 -9.19 -3.10 21.91
C SER A 220 -9.21 -4.24 20.87
N LEU A 221 -10.36 -4.89 20.70
CA LEU A 221 -10.53 -5.94 19.69
C LEU A 221 -10.40 -5.35 18.28
N GLN A 222 -11.01 -4.20 18.00
CA GLN A 222 -10.96 -3.54 16.70
C GLN A 222 -9.53 -3.13 16.35
N LEU A 223 -8.76 -2.60 17.30
CA LEU A 223 -7.34 -2.31 17.15
C LEU A 223 -6.51 -3.57 16.87
N ALA A 224 -6.76 -4.67 17.59
CA ALA A 224 -6.08 -5.94 17.36
C ALA A 224 -6.35 -6.47 15.94
N HIS A 225 -7.59 -6.44 15.48
CA HIS A 225 -7.96 -6.84 14.12
C HIS A 225 -7.38 -5.88 13.07
N LYS A 226 -7.33 -4.57 13.35
CA LYS A 226 -6.68 -3.58 12.48
C LYS A 226 -5.19 -3.91 12.29
N CYS A 227 -4.48 -4.29 13.35
CA CYS A 227 -3.08 -4.73 13.26
C CYS A 227 -2.93 -5.98 12.39
N ILE A 228 -3.81 -6.97 12.56
CA ILE A 228 -3.82 -8.20 11.76
C ILE A 228 -4.10 -7.86 10.28
N LEU A 229 -5.15 -7.11 9.98
CA LEU A 229 -5.52 -6.71 8.61
C LEU A 229 -4.41 -5.90 7.91
N ASN A 230 -3.77 -4.97 8.64
CA ASN A 230 -2.64 -4.22 8.10
C ASN A 230 -1.40 -5.10 7.90
N SER A 231 -1.21 -6.13 8.74
CA SER A 231 -0.12 -7.08 8.58
C SER A 231 -0.23 -7.92 7.31
N PHE A 232 -1.44 -8.20 6.80
CA PHE A 232 -1.60 -8.95 5.55
C PHE A 232 -0.97 -8.23 4.34
N TYR A 233 -1.16 -6.91 4.23
CA TYR A 233 -0.47 -6.13 3.19
C TYR A 233 1.05 -6.18 3.36
N GLY A 234 1.56 -6.11 4.60
CA GLY A 234 3.00 -6.26 4.87
C GLY A 234 3.52 -7.68 4.63
N TYR A 235 2.67 -8.69 4.81
CA TYR A 235 3.04 -10.10 4.72
C TYR A 235 3.53 -10.48 3.33
N VAL A 236 2.95 -9.90 2.28
CA VAL A 236 3.41 -10.13 0.89
C VAL A 236 4.84 -9.65 0.62
N MET A 237 5.40 -8.81 1.50
CA MET A 237 6.77 -8.30 1.44
C MET A 237 7.70 -8.96 2.48
N ARG A 238 7.21 -9.92 3.27
CA ARG A 238 8.00 -10.58 4.30
C ARG A 238 9.03 -11.51 3.68
N LYS A 239 10.28 -11.44 4.15
CA LYS A 239 11.32 -12.42 3.82
C LYS A 239 10.99 -13.74 4.53
N GLY A 240 10.91 -14.82 3.76
CA GLY A 240 10.77 -16.19 4.27
C GLY A 240 11.95 -16.62 5.11
#